data_AF-A0A7R9V9A2-F1
#
_entry.id   AF-A0A7R9V9A2-F1
#
_cell.length_a   1.000
_cell.length_b   1.000
_cell.length_c   1.000
_cell.angle_alpha   90.00
_cell.angle_beta   90.00
_cell.angle_gamma   90.00
#
_symmetry.space_group_name_H-M   'P 1'
#
loop_
_entity.id
_entity.type
_entity.pdbx_description
1 polymer ?
#
loop_
_entity_poly.entity_id
_entity_poly.type
_entity_poly.pdbx_seq_one_letter_code
_entity_poly.pdbx_strand_id
1 'polypeptide(L)'
;RAAMQALAPHLSLLQRSLVGFGQNGGGAAAAAAAAAPGAASPRCAHFTAYDVGDSTNIKWHEGMVSTTTKERLLGQRGAVLWFTGLSGSGKSTVACTLEHALAEQGRLTALLDGDNIRHGLNKNLGFSADDRQENIRRIGEVSKLFADTGL
;
A
#
# COMPACT_ATOMS: atom_id res chain seq x y z
N ARG A 1 -2.45 -26.01 -8.37
CA ARG A 1 -3.88 -26.39 -8.43
C ARG A 1 -4.44 -26.84 -7.07
N ALA A 2 -3.79 -27.76 -6.34
CA ALA A 2 -4.25 -28.18 -5.00
C ALA A 2 -4.14 -27.10 -3.89
N ALA A 3 -3.11 -26.23 -3.94
CA ALA A 3 -2.95 -25.16 -2.95
C ALA A 3 -4.01 -24.02 -3.07
N MET A 4 -4.61 -23.83 -4.24
CA MET A 4 -5.66 -22.82 -4.46
C MET A 4 -7.03 -23.24 -3.90
N GLN A 5 -7.31 -24.55 -3.80
CA GLN A 5 -8.59 -25.03 -3.26
C GLN A 5 -8.64 -25.01 -1.72
N ALA A 6 -7.50 -24.99 -1.04
CA ALA A 6 -7.43 -24.99 0.43
C ALA A 6 -7.64 -23.59 1.07
N LEU A 7 -7.51 -22.50 0.30
CA LEU A 7 -7.64 -21.11 0.78
C LEU A 7 -8.97 -20.43 0.41
N ALA A 8 -9.80 -21.08 -0.40
CA ALA A 8 -11.13 -20.59 -0.77
C ALA A 8 -12.03 -20.18 0.42
N PRO A 9 -12.07 -20.89 1.57
CA PRO A 9 -12.91 -20.47 2.70
C PRO A 9 -12.33 -19.28 3.50
N HIS A 10 -11.05 -18.93 3.36
CA HIS A 10 -10.47 -17.73 4.00
C HIS A 10 -10.60 -16.46 3.15
N LEU A 11 -10.69 -16.60 1.82
CA LEU A 11 -10.95 -15.50 0.89
C LEU A 11 -12.36 -14.92 1.05
N SER A 12 -13.37 -15.75 1.38
CA SER A 12 -14.75 -15.30 1.59
C SER A 12 -14.94 -14.43 2.84
N LEU A 13 -14.09 -14.61 3.87
CA LEU A 13 -14.08 -13.78 5.08
C LEU A 13 -13.49 -12.38 4.83
N LEU A 14 -12.50 -12.26 3.94
CA LEU A 14 -11.97 -10.96 3.50
C LEU A 14 -12.94 -10.26 2.53
N GLN A 15 -13.62 -11.01 1.66
CA GLN A 15 -14.60 -10.48 0.72
C GLN A 15 -15.85 -9.90 1.41
N ARG A 16 -16.30 -10.46 2.55
CA ARG A 16 -17.43 -9.92 3.32
C ARG A 16 -17.13 -8.63 4.08
N SER A 17 -15.86 -8.31 4.35
CA SER A 17 -15.48 -7.01 4.96
C SER A 17 -15.31 -5.88 3.94
N LEU A 18 -15.18 -6.22 2.65
CA LEU A 18 -15.00 -5.25 1.56
C LEU A 18 -16.29 -4.97 0.75
N VAL A 19 -17.32 -5.83 0.85
CA VAL A 19 -18.59 -5.71 0.09
C VAL A 19 -19.65 -4.83 0.81
N GLY A 20 -19.26 -4.06 1.83
CA GLY A 20 -20.14 -3.10 2.51
C GLY A 20 -20.50 -1.83 1.72
N PHE A 21 -20.07 -1.70 0.47
CA PHE A 21 -20.40 -0.56 -0.38
C PHE A 21 -21.10 -1.01 -1.67
N GLY A 22 -22.41 -0.77 -1.71
CA GLY A 22 -23.12 -0.54 -2.97
C GLY A 22 -24.16 -1.58 -3.35
N GLN A 23 -25.36 -1.47 -2.77
CA GLN A 23 -26.59 -1.66 -3.53
C GLN A 23 -27.62 -0.61 -3.10
N ASN A 24 -27.88 0.34 -4.00
CA ASN A 24 -29.20 0.94 -4.22
C ASN A 24 -29.21 1.50 -5.65
N GLY A 25 -30.05 0.89 -6.49
CA GLY A 25 -30.33 1.35 -7.85
C GLY A 25 -31.37 2.48 -7.87
N GLY A 26 -31.46 3.15 -9.03
CA GLY A 26 -32.50 4.13 -9.33
C GLY A 26 -31.93 5.37 -10.00
N GLY A 27 -32.13 5.50 -11.32
CA GLY A 27 -31.59 6.59 -12.11
C GLY A 27 -32.24 7.95 -11.85
N ALA A 28 -31.48 9.02 -12.08
CA ALA A 28 -31.92 10.27 -12.70
C ALA A 28 -30.73 11.24 -12.75
N ALA A 29 -30.59 11.89 -13.91
CA ALA A 29 -30.12 13.25 -14.14
C ALA A 29 -28.87 13.79 -13.39
N ALA A 30 -27.89 14.15 -14.20
CA ALA A 30 -27.03 15.34 -14.09
C ALA A 30 -27.17 16.20 -12.81
N ALA A 31 -26.12 16.21 -12.01
CA ALA A 31 -25.64 17.43 -11.37
C ALA A 31 -24.13 17.27 -11.11
N ALA A 32 -23.33 17.99 -11.92
CA ALA A 32 -21.96 18.30 -11.58
C ALA A 32 -21.98 19.18 -10.32
N ALA A 33 -22.00 18.56 -9.14
CA ALA A 33 -21.78 19.25 -7.90
C ALA A 33 -20.28 19.52 -7.78
N ALA A 34 -19.90 20.76 -8.11
CA ALA A 34 -18.61 21.32 -7.82
C ALA A 34 -18.33 21.15 -6.31
N ALA A 35 -17.49 20.18 -5.97
CA ALA A 35 -16.98 20.03 -4.61
C ALA A 35 -16.06 21.22 -4.33
N ALA A 36 -16.46 22.04 -3.37
CA ALA A 36 -15.74 23.22 -2.91
C ALA A 36 -14.26 22.90 -2.61
N PRO A 37 -13.32 23.80 -2.95
CA PRO A 37 -11.92 23.63 -2.58
C PRO A 37 -11.81 23.92 -1.07
N GLY A 38 -11.64 22.88 -0.24
CA GLY A 38 -11.31 23.13 1.18
C GLY A 38 -11.74 22.12 2.23
N ALA A 39 -12.32 20.97 1.90
CA ALA A 39 -12.61 19.95 2.90
C ALA A 39 -11.57 18.83 2.86
N ALA A 40 -10.49 18.99 3.63
CA ALA A 40 -9.53 17.93 3.89
C ALA A 40 -10.24 16.76 4.60
N SER A 41 -10.30 15.61 3.91
CA SER A 41 -10.80 14.35 4.47
C SER A 41 -9.97 13.97 5.72
N PRO A 42 -10.59 13.46 6.81
CA PRO A 42 -9.90 13.23 8.06
C PRO A 42 -8.88 12.09 7.93
N ARG A 43 -7.64 12.53 7.69
CA ARG A 43 -6.32 11.94 7.94
C ARG A 43 -6.30 10.45 8.32
N CYS A 44 -5.82 9.60 7.41
CA CYS A 44 -4.92 8.53 7.86
C CYS A 44 -3.88 9.19 8.75
N ALA A 45 -3.71 8.68 9.98
CA ALA A 45 -2.77 9.21 10.95
C ALA A 45 -1.45 9.53 10.25
N HIS A 46 -1.05 10.80 10.28
CA HIS A 46 0.20 11.26 9.70
C HIS A 46 1.33 10.53 10.41
N PHE A 47 1.75 9.39 9.87
CA PHE A 47 2.98 8.74 10.29
C PHE A 47 4.11 9.67 9.81
N THR A 48 4.61 10.47 10.74
CA THR A 48 5.76 11.35 10.56
C THR A 48 6.99 10.47 10.38
N ALA A 49 7.18 9.98 9.16
CA ALA A 49 8.41 9.29 8.74
C ALA A 49 9.59 10.24 8.54
N TYR A 50 9.35 11.55 8.65
CA TYR A 50 10.34 12.58 8.36
C TYR A 50 11.12 12.94 9.63
N ASP A 51 11.87 11.98 10.17
CA ASP A 51 13.05 12.33 10.98
C ASP A 51 14.20 12.56 10.00
N VAL A 52 14.49 13.84 9.72
CA VAL A 52 15.56 14.26 8.81
C VAL A 52 16.95 14.21 9.46
N GLY A 53 17.05 13.70 10.70
CA GLY A 53 18.28 13.60 11.46
C GLY A 53 18.96 14.96 11.63
N ASP A 54 20.29 14.99 11.58
CA ASP A 54 21.11 16.21 11.75
C ASP A 54 21.09 17.17 10.54
N SER A 55 20.21 16.92 9.56
CA SER A 55 20.20 17.70 8.32
C SER A 55 19.59 19.09 8.52
N THR A 56 20.41 20.13 8.41
CA THR A 56 20.00 21.53 8.69
C THR A 56 19.28 22.24 7.54
N ASN A 57 19.30 21.68 6.33
CA ASN A 57 18.81 22.36 5.12
C ASN A 57 17.95 21.45 4.23
N ILE A 58 17.00 20.73 4.84
CA ILE A 58 16.02 19.93 4.09
C ILE A 58 14.63 20.51 4.36
N LYS A 59 13.95 20.91 3.29
CA LYS A 59 12.55 21.35 3.32
C LYS A 59 11.71 20.36 2.53
N TRP A 60 10.52 20.07 3.03
CA TRP A 60 9.55 19.27 2.29
C TRP A 60 9.07 20.07 1.08
N HIS A 61 9.18 19.47 -0.11
CA HIS A 61 8.64 20.03 -1.33
C HIS A 61 7.31 19.35 -1.65
N GLU A 62 6.21 20.09 -1.51
CA GLU A 62 4.89 19.58 -1.90
C GLU A 62 4.80 19.50 -3.43
N GLY A 63 4.34 18.35 -3.92
CA GLY A 63 4.05 18.16 -5.34
C GLY A 63 2.77 18.90 -5.75
N MET A 64 2.70 19.32 -7.01
CA MET A 64 1.50 20.01 -7.57
C MET A 64 0.25 19.12 -7.62
N VAL A 65 0.41 17.79 -7.53
CA VAL A 65 -0.69 16.82 -7.59
C VAL A 65 -0.87 16.17 -6.22
N SER A 66 -2.04 16.40 -5.60
CA SER A 66 -2.39 15.83 -4.30
C SER A 66 -2.58 14.31 -4.35
N THR A 67 -2.35 13.62 -3.23
CA THR A 67 -2.60 12.17 -3.10
C THR A 67 -4.03 11.81 -3.46
N THR A 68 -5.03 12.58 -3.02
CA THR A 68 -6.45 12.36 -3.39
C THR A 68 -6.69 12.41 -4.90
N THR A 69 -5.96 13.27 -5.62
CA THR A 69 -6.05 13.32 -7.07
C THR A 69 -5.49 12.03 -7.69
N LYS A 70 -4.35 11.54 -7.19
CA LYS A 70 -3.74 10.27 -7.64
C LYS A 70 -4.65 9.08 -7.36
N GLU A 71 -5.18 8.97 -6.14
CA GLU A 71 -6.14 7.93 -5.75
C GLU A 71 -7.38 7.92 -6.65
N ARG A 72 -7.92 9.11 -6.97
CA ARG A 72 -9.06 9.23 -7.89
C ARG A 72 -8.71 8.80 -9.32
N LEU A 73 -7.52 9.10 -9.81
CA LEU A 73 -7.06 8.67 -11.15
C LEU A 73 -6.91 7.16 -11.22
N LEU A 74 -6.43 6.51 -10.16
CA LEU A 74 -6.27 5.06 -10.07
C LEU A 74 -7.57 4.33 -9.69
N GLY A 75 -8.57 5.03 -9.14
CA GLY A 75 -9.80 4.41 -8.64
C GLY A 75 -9.58 3.53 -7.40
N GLN A 76 -8.49 3.77 -6.65
CA GLN A 76 -8.12 3.03 -5.44
C GLN A 76 -7.42 3.94 -4.43
N ARG A 77 -7.42 3.54 -3.16
CA ARG A 77 -6.69 4.21 -2.09
C ARG A 77 -5.40 3.45 -1.81
N GLY A 78 -4.34 4.19 -1.50
CA GLY A 78 -3.07 3.56 -1.18
C GLY A 78 -3.09 2.91 0.20
N ALA A 79 -2.43 1.76 0.35
CA ALA A 79 -2.35 1.04 1.61
C ALA A 79 -1.11 0.14 1.67
N VAL A 80 -0.51 0.04 2.85
CA VAL A 80 0.60 -0.88 3.10
C VAL A 80 0.12 -2.08 3.92
N LEU A 81 0.25 -3.27 3.34
CA LEU A 81 0.06 -4.53 4.05
C LEU A 81 1.41 -5.13 4.41
N TRP A 82 1.74 -5.11 5.70
CA TRP A 82 3.06 -5.48 6.19
C TRP A 82 3.06 -6.91 6.78
N PHE A 83 3.62 -7.86 6.04
CA PHE A 83 3.73 -9.26 6.48
C PHE A 83 5.01 -9.49 7.31
N THR A 84 4.86 -9.97 8.54
CA THR A 84 5.98 -10.34 9.42
C THR A 84 5.90 -11.81 9.85
N GLY A 85 7.02 -12.37 10.27
CA GLY A 85 7.11 -13.78 10.67
C GLY A 85 8.47 -14.41 10.32
N LEU A 86 8.71 -15.60 10.88
CA LEU A 86 9.94 -16.36 10.71
C LEU A 86 10.24 -16.66 9.23
N SER A 87 11.52 -16.85 8.89
CA SER A 87 11.88 -17.35 7.56
C SER A 87 11.18 -18.69 7.28
N GLY A 88 10.66 -18.88 6.07
CA GLY A 88 9.90 -20.06 5.70
C GLY A 88 8.44 -20.11 6.20
N SER A 89 7.96 -19.12 6.97
CA SER A 89 6.57 -19.10 7.47
C SER A 89 5.49 -18.83 6.39
N GLY A 90 5.88 -18.75 5.11
CA GLY A 90 4.96 -18.56 3.98
C GLY A 90 4.57 -17.11 3.66
N LYS A 91 5.25 -16.09 4.21
CA LYS A 91 4.94 -14.67 3.97
C LYS A 91 4.87 -14.31 2.48
N SER A 92 5.93 -14.61 1.73
CA SER A 92 6.00 -14.28 0.30
C SER A 92 4.96 -15.07 -0.51
N THR A 93 4.62 -16.30 -0.10
CA THR A 93 3.54 -17.08 -0.71
C THR A 93 2.18 -16.43 -0.52
N VAL A 94 1.86 -16.00 0.71
CA VAL A 94 0.61 -15.29 1.01
C VAL A 94 0.55 -13.97 0.26
N ALA A 95 1.64 -13.20 0.27
CA ALA A 95 1.70 -11.89 -0.37
C ALA A 95 1.55 -11.98 -1.91
N CYS A 96 2.20 -12.94 -2.56
CA CYS A 96 2.03 -13.19 -4.00
C CYS A 96 0.61 -13.67 -4.35
N THR A 97 0.02 -14.53 -3.52
CA THR A 97 -1.37 -14.98 -3.72
C THR A 97 -2.35 -13.82 -3.56
N LEU A 98 -2.11 -12.92 -2.60
CA LEU A 98 -2.92 -11.73 -2.40
C LEU A 98 -2.78 -10.74 -3.56
N GLU A 99 -1.55 -10.49 -4.04
CA GLU A 99 -1.28 -9.66 -5.22
C GLU A 99 -2.07 -10.17 -6.44
N HIS A 100 -2.03 -11.48 -6.69
CA HIS A 100 -2.81 -12.10 -7.77
C HIS A 100 -4.32 -11.89 -7.61
N ALA A 101 -4.86 -12.11 -6.40
CA ALA A 101 -6.29 -11.93 -6.14
C ALA A 101 -6.74 -10.46 -6.26
N LEU A 102 -5.88 -9.51 -5.90
CA LEU A 102 -6.14 -8.08 -6.05
C LEU A 102 -6.08 -7.64 -7.52
N ALA A 103 -5.14 -8.19 -8.29
CA ALA A 103 -5.04 -7.95 -9.73
C ALA A 103 -6.30 -8.45 -10.48
N GLU A 104 -6.85 -9.61 -10.10
CA GLU A 104 -8.14 -10.12 -10.63
C GLU A 104 -9.32 -9.18 -10.34
N GLN A 105 -9.22 -8.34 -9.30
CA GLN A 105 -10.20 -7.32 -8.94
C GLN A 105 -9.90 -5.95 -9.55
N GLY A 106 -8.92 -5.85 -10.46
CA GLY A 106 -8.52 -4.59 -11.09
C GLY A 106 -7.80 -3.64 -10.14
N ARG A 107 -7.19 -4.14 -9.06
CA ARG A 107 -6.38 -3.34 -8.13
C ARG A 107 -4.91 -3.44 -8.50
N LEU A 108 -4.28 -2.28 -8.67
CA LEU A 108 -2.85 -2.18 -8.89
C LEU A 108 -2.13 -2.28 -7.54
N THR A 109 -1.10 -3.12 -7.47
CA THR A 109 -0.33 -3.36 -6.24
C THR A 109 1.15 -3.47 -6.56
N ALA A 110 1.99 -3.35 -5.53
CA ALA A 110 3.42 -3.57 -5.64
C ALA A 110 3.89 -4.47 -4.49
N LEU A 111 4.48 -5.62 -4.83
CA LEU A 111 5.07 -6.53 -3.85
C LEU A 111 6.51 -6.13 -3.49
N LEU A 112 6.74 -5.72 -2.24
CA LEU A 112 8.08 -5.44 -1.70
C LEU A 112 8.59 -6.61 -0.87
N ASP A 113 9.42 -7.45 -1.47
CA ASP A 113 10.07 -8.58 -0.79
C ASP A 113 11.50 -8.23 -0.34
N GLY A 114 11.82 -8.55 0.91
CA GLY A 114 13.10 -8.18 1.52
C GLY A 114 14.31 -8.81 0.84
N ASP A 115 14.17 -9.98 0.23
CA ASP A 115 15.24 -10.63 -0.53
C ASP A 115 15.36 -9.98 -1.92
N ASN A 116 14.24 -9.68 -2.58
CA ASN A 116 14.23 -8.98 -3.87
C ASN A 116 14.89 -7.60 -3.80
N ILE A 117 14.60 -6.83 -2.75
CA ILE A 117 15.13 -5.46 -2.57
C ILE A 117 16.66 -5.46 -2.37
N ARG A 118 17.25 -6.56 -1.87
CA ARG A 118 18.70 -6.72 -1.72
C ARG A 118 19.44 -6.88 -3.05
N HIS A 119 18.76 -7.18 -4.14
CA HIS A 119 19.38 -7.15 -5.47
C HIS A 119 19.59 -5.72 -6.00
N GLY A 120 18.95 -4.72 -5.40
CA GLY A 120 18.98 -3.32 -5.86
C GLY A 120 19.26 -2.33 -4.73
N LEU A 121 18.20 -1.70 -4.23
CA LEU A 121 18.25 -0.61 -3.24
C LEU A 121 19.10 -0.97 -1.99
N ASN A 122 19.02 -2.22 -1.55
CA ASN A 122 19.68 -2.68 -0.32
C ASN A 122 20.85 -3.62 -0.57
N LYS A 123 21.45 -3.60 -1.78
CA LYS A 123 22.59 -4.46 -2.13
C LYS A 123 23.83 -4.24 -1.28
N ASN A 124 23.94 -3.08 -0.65
CA ASN A 124 25.05 -2.71 0.22
C ASN A 124 24.89 -3.21 1.67
N LEU A 125 23.72 -3.77 2.03
CA LEU A 125 23.42 -4.23 3.38
C LEU A 125 23.68 -5.73 3.51
N GLY A 126 24.44 -6.12 4.53
CA GLY A 126 24.65 -7.51 4.91
C GLY A 126 23.47 -8.11 5.70
N PHE A 127 23.76 -9.10 6.53
CA PHE A 127 22.78 -9.80 7.37
C PHE A 127 23.00 -9.60 8.87
N SER A 128 23.80 -8.60 9.26
CA SER A 128 23.97 -8.18 10.66
C SER A 128 22.64 -7.65 11.24
N ALA A 129 22.56 -7.50 12.56
CA ALA A 129 21.35 -6.96 13.20
C ALA A 129 21.05 -5.53 12.69
N ASP A 130 22.08 -4.69 12.62
CA ASP A 130 21.97 -3.29 12.17
C ASP A 130 21.59 -3.23 10.68
N ASP A 131 22.18 -4.07 9.83
CA ASP A 131 21.83 -4.13 8.41
C ASP A 131 20.36 -4.56 8.20
N ARG A 132 19.85 -5.47 9.04
CA ARG A 132 18.44 -5.90 8.98
C ARG A 132 17.50 -4.78 9.40
N GLN A 133 17.86 -4.03 10.45
CA GLN A 133 17.10 -2.87 10.89
C GLN A 133 17.05 -1.80 9.80
N GLU A 134 18.18 -1.46 9.19
CA GLU A 134 18.24 -0.49 8.10
C GLU A 134 17.49 -0.96 6.85
N ASN A 135 17.56 -2.26 6.54
CA ASN A 135 16.78 -2.85 5.46
C ASN A 135 15.27 -2.65 5.67
N ILE A 136 14.78 -2.92 6.88
CA ILE A 136 13.37 -2.71 7.25
C ILE A 136 13.00 -1.23 7.17
N ARG A 137 13.85 -0.32 7.69
CA ARG A 137 13.61 1.12 7.63
C ARG A 137 13.45 1.61 6.19
N ARG A 138 14.38 1.24 5.30
CA ARG A 138 14.32 1.62 3.87
C ARG A 138 13.08 1.08 3.16
N ILE A 139 12.70 -0.17 3.43
CA ILE A 139 11.48 -0.76 2.85
C ILE A 139 10.23 -0.03 3.38
N GLY A 140 10.22 0.39 4.65
CA GLY A 140 9.16 1.22 5.23
C GLY A 140 9.01 2.58 4.55
N GLU A 141 10.12 3.26 4.26
CA GLU A 141 10.06 4.53 3.52
C GLU A 141 9.58 4.34 2.07
N VAL A 142 10.05 3.29 1.41
CA VAL A 142 9.61 2.97 0.04
C VAL A 142 8.12 2.61 0.00
N SER A 143 7.63 1.81 0.95
CA SER A 143 6.21 1.44 1.00
C SER A 143 5.31 2.65 1.25
N LYS A 144 5.77 3.61 2.06
CA LYS A 144 5.10 4.89 2.24
C LYS A 144 4.99 5.68 0.92
N LEU A 145 6.07 5.74 0.12
CA LEU A 145 6.03 6.40 -1.18
C LEU A 145 4.98 5.77 -2.11
N PHE A 146 4.84 4.44 -2.10
CA PHE A 146 3.79 3.76 -2.85
C PHE A 146 2.38 4.14 -2.36
N ALA A 147 2.15 4.07 -1.05
CA ALA A 147 0.87 4.46 -0.46
C ALA A 147 0.48 5.91 -0.77
N ASP A 148 1.44 6.83 -0.70
CA ASP A 148 1.23 8.26 -1.03
C ASP A 148 0.92 8.50 -2.52
N THR A 149 1.12 7.50 -3.38
CA THR A 149 0.73 7.52 -4.80
C THR A 149 -0.59 6.81 -5.10
N GLY A 150 -1.23 6.21 -4.10
CA GLY A 150 -2.50 5.48 -4.25
C GLY A 150 -2.34 3.96 -4.47
N LEU A 151 -1.15 3.41 -4.21
CA LEU A 151 -0.85 1.96 -4.28
C LEU A 151 -0.98 1.27 -2.93
#